data_AF-B6IFF2-F1
#
_entry.id   AF-B6IFF2-F1
#
_cell.length_a   1.000
_cell.length_b   1.000
_cell.length_c   1.000
_cell.angle_alpha   90.00
_cell.angle_beta   90.00
_cell.angle_gamma   90.00
#
_symmetry.space_group_name_H-M   'P 1'
#
loop_
_entity.id
_entity.type
_entity.pdbx_description
1 polymer ?
#
loop_
_entity_poly.entity_id
_entity_poly.type
_entity_poly.pdbx_seq_one_letter_code
_entity_poly.pdbx_strand_id
1 'polypeptide(L)'
;MLRLGQFLLLFNLISNIFSSENCNFNVHYLTSSSQFPSNCSQLIGRFRIDQNTDLTSDQLVKLFENVQEIRGVLQIWNSQLTFVSFTKNIKSITGDPLENVLSIVNNTKMTAVNLSSLLYSNGKLEIRNNQNLNLQKTCSAIHDVYFNYRVITGNSFDCGCEIHGIFKWPQVASFPENCIVLYGDLVLEEAPPPFKVLYRLSSLTKLYGFLRVRNTNLETLGFLQNLEAIESGPEAEYTIHIESNHYLRRLDLIKLQSIKSRNTDSIVRIDDEFCVDPAFVQLLAQSKMKEIQDYHVKTFCEADKINNPSIYCRGKLSAVNDRCNRYIGDILYINNDISDYNDIQNYTKVPAADIRKIQQFEMVFGSILIEGSTLKNVSLPNLREIYQVSDASYDIGYGFKNSVGYKAVMKFRRNDFLENISFPNLNVAYQNMYFLHNANLTKDETLCQTLANQIANVSVIGIDAEYDCRSYLP
;
A
#
# COMPACT_ATOMS: atom_id res chain seq x y z
N MET A 1 -24.62 8.98 -31.60
CA MET A 1 -25.87 9.73 -31.91
C MET A 1 -26.98 9.12 -31.06
N LEU A 2 -27.76 9.98 -30.36
CA LEU A 2 -28.78 9.71 -29.31
C LEU A 2 -28.23 9.29 -27.93
N ARG A 3 -28.59 9.87 -26.77
CA ARG A 3 -29.33 11.09 -26.39
C ARG A 3 -28.93 11.42 -24.93
N LEU A 4 -28.22 12.54 -24.70
CA LEU A 4 -28.15 13.20 -23.40
C LEU A 4 -29.50 13.89 -23.15
N GLY A 5 -30.25 13.48 -22.14
CA GLY A 5 -31.46 14.20 -21.77
C GLY A 5 -32.45 13.35 -21.00
N GLN A 6 -32.08 12.89 -19.80
CA GLN A 6 -33.06 12.43 -18.79
C GLN A 6 -32.51 12.26 -17.35
N PHE A 7 -31.42 12.95 -16.99
CA PHE A 7 -30.86 12.87 -15.62
C PHE A 7 -30.88 14.19 -14.82
N LEU A 8 -31.61 15.21 -15.30
CA LEU A 8 -31.61 16.56 -14.71
C LEU A 8 -32.93 16.97 -14.01
N LEU A 9 -33.85 16.03 -13.79
CA LEU A 9 -35.16 16.32 -13.17
C LEU A 9 -35.46 15.56 -11.87
N LEU A 10 -34.50 14.80 -11.32
CA LEU A 10 -34.62 14.17 -10.00
C LEU A 10 -33.75 14.81 -8.91
N PHE A 11 -32.93 15.81 -9.24
CA PHE A 11 -32.13 16.57 -8.25
C PHE A 11 -32.79 17.87 -7.76
N ASN A 12 -33.98 18.22 -8.25
CA ASN A 12 -34.67 19.46 -7.88
C ASN A 12 -35.93 19.27 -7.00
N LEU A 13 -36.12 18.08 -6.40
CA LEU A 13 -37.30 17.78 -5.57
C LEU A 13 -37.01 17.12 -4.21
N ILE A 14 -35.79 17.25 -3.68
CA ILE A 14 -35.49 17.02 -2.24
C ILE A 14 -34.86 18.27 -1.59
N SER A 15 -34.79 19.40 -2.28
CA SER A 15 -34.32 20.69 -1.72
C SER A 15 -35.38 21.43 -0.87
N ASN A 16 -36.49 20.78 -0.53
CA ASN A 16 -37.55 21.35 0.33
C ASN A 16 -37.75 20.52 1.60
N ILE A 17 -36.74 20.44 2.46
CA ILE A 17 -36.92 20.07 3.87
C ILE A 17 -36.04 21.01 4.72
N PHE A 18 -36.73 21.88 5.46
CA PHE A 18 -36.29 22.93 6.38
C PHE A 18 -35.66 24.19 5.78
N SER A 19 -36.46 25.26 5.71
CA SER A 19 -35.95 26.62 5.80
C SER A 19 -35.17 26.72 7.12
N SER A 20 -33.85 26.80 7.08
CA SER A 20 -33.08 27.05 8.28
C SER A 20 -33.38 28.47 8.77
N GLU A 21 -33.96 28.57 9.97
CA GLU A 21 -33.67 29.70 10.86
C GLU A 21 -32.14 29.95 10.84
N ASN A 22 -31.72 31.21 11.00
CA ASN A 22 -30.36 31.68 10.75
C ASN A 22 -29.29 30.93 11.60
N CYS A 23 -28.84 29.74 11.17
CA CYS A 23 -27.87 28.87 11.86
C CYS A 23 -26.41 29.37 11.72
N ASN A 24 -26.25 30.63 11.35
CA ASN A 24 -24.97 31.32 11.37
C ASN A 24 -24.61 31.67 12.81
N PHE A 25 -23.51 31.12 13.32
CA PHE A 25 -23.10 31.31 14.70
C PHE A 25 -21.61 31.64 14.77
N ASN A 26 -21.30 32.92 14.97
CA ASN A 26 -19.94 33.44 15.09
C ASN A 26 -19.80 34.21 16.40
N VAL A 27 -19.00 33.69 17.33
CA VAL A 27 -18.72 34.34 18.61
C VAL A 27 -17.26 34.16 18.99
N HIS A 28 -16.68 35.12 19.72
CA HIS A 28 -15.31 34.96 20.19
C HIS A 28 -15.19 33.87 21.26
N TYR A 29 -16.16 33.80 22.18
CA TYR A 29 -16.33 32.75 23.18
C TYR A 29 -17.81 32.54 23.47
N LEU A 30 -18.22 31.29 23.69
CA LEU A 30 -19.60 30.87 23.96
C LEU A 30 -19.94 30.99 25.45
N THR A 31 -21.04 31.69 25.74
CA THR A 31 -21.61 31.93 27.07
C THR A 31 -23.13 31.74 27.06
N SER A 32 -23.76 31.77 28.23
CA SER A 32 -25.22 31.78 28.38
C SER A 32 -25.89 32.98 27.71
N SER A 33 -25.17 34.09 27.53
CA SER A 33 -25.66 35.29 26.84
C SER A 33 -25.48 35.25 25.32
N SER A 34 -24.79 34.23 24.80
CA SER A 34 -24.60 34.08 23.35
C SER A 34 -25.93 33.73 22.70
N GLN A 35 -26.27 34.40 21.59
CA GLN A 35 -27.48 34.11 20.81
C GLN A 35 -27.29 32.81 20.00
N PHE A 36 -27.26 31.68 20.70
CA PHE A 36 -27.10 30.37 20.09
C PHE A 36 -28.36 30.01 19.29
N PRO A 37 -28.24 29.60 18.02
CA PRO A 37 -29.41 29.37 17.19
C PRO A 37 -30.15 28.08 17.61
N SER A 38 -31.47 28.14 17.63
CA SER A 38 -32.34 27.01 17.97
C SER A 38 -32.55 26.07 16.79
N ASN A 39 -32.82 24.79 17.07
CA ASN A 39 -33.24 23.79 16.08
C ASN A 39 -32.32 23.61 14.85
N CYS A 40 -31.03 23.91 14.99
CA CYS A 40 -30.05 23.74 13.91
C CYS A 40 -29.46 22.33 13.92
N SER A 41 -29.59 21.63 12.79
CA SER A 41 -28.83 20.40 12.53
C SER A 41 -27.41 20.69 12.02
N GLN A 42 -27.22 21.83 11.35
CA GLN A 42 -25.94 22.32 10.87
C GLN A 42 -25.68 23.72 11.44
N LEU A 43 -24.51 23.94 12.03
CA LEU A 43 -24.03 25.26 12.43
C LEU A 43 -23.00 25.78 11.43
N ILE A 44 -23.12 27.06 11.07
CA ILE A 44 -22.16 27.71 10.17
C ILE A 44 -21.47 28.85 10.92
N GLY A 45 -20.16 28.71 11.17
CA GLY A 45 -19.38 29.79 11.77
C GLY A 45 -18.26 29.33 12.69
N ARG A 46 -17.66 30.31 13.35
CA ARG A 46 -16.47 30.15 14.19
C ARG A 46 -16.80 30.50 15.64
N PHE A 47 -16.49 29.59 16.55
CA PHE A 47 -16.72 29.82 17.96
C PHE A 47 -15.73 29.05 18.85
N ARG A 48 -15.54 29.59 20.05
CA ARG A 48 -14.64 29.03 21.07
C ARG A 48 -15.40 28.75 22.35
N ILE A 49 -15.03 27.68 23.03
CA ILE A 49 -15.38 27.39 24.42
C ILE A 49 -14.07 27.50 25.21
N ASP A 50 -13.96 28.48 26.09
CA ASP A 50 -12.75 28.72 26.86
C ASP A 50 -13.03 29.04 28.34
N GLN A 51 -12.05 29.56 29.06
CA GLN A 51 -12.21 29.93 30.48
C GLN A 51 -13.30 30.99 30.74
N ASN A 52 -13.76 31.70 29.72
CA ASN A 52 -14.81 32.72 29.84
C ASN A 52 -16.22 32.12 29.75
N THR A 53 -16.35 30.83 29.43
CA THR A 53 -17.66 30.17 29.38
C THR A 53 -18.22 30.00 30.80
N ASP A 54 -19.48 30.41 30.98
CA ASP A 54 -20.27 30.18 32.20
C ASP A 54 -21.18 28.95 32.07
N LEU A 55 -21.08 28.22 30.95
CA LEU A 55 -21.88 27.04 30.65
C LEU A 55 -21.27 25.78 31.25
N THR A 56 -22.11 24.97 31.88
CA THR A 56 -21.79 23.61 32.34
C THR A 56 -21.78 22.61 31.17
N SER A 57 -21.18 21.45 31.38
CA SER A 57 -21.17 20.36 30.38
C SER A 57 -22.58 19.96 29.96
N ASP A 58 -23.53 19.87 30.90
CA ASP A 58 -24.93 19.52 30.60
C ASP A 58 -25.65 20.59 29.78
N GLN A 59 -25.37 21.87 30.04
CA GLN A 59 -25.90 22.96 29.22
C GLN A 59 -25.34 22.91 27.79
N LEU A 60 -24.05 22.61 27.62
CA LEU A 60 -23.45 22.42 26.29
C LEU A 60 -24.07 21.21 25.59
N VAL A 61 -24.28 20.07 26.27
CA VAL A 61 -24.94 18.90 25.68
C VAL A 61 -26.33 19.25 25.16
N LYS A 62 -27.10 20.03 25.92
CA LYS A 62 -28.42 20.50 25.51
C LYS A 62 -28.35 21.45 24.32
N LEU A 63 -27.42 22.41 24.32
CA LEU A 63 -27.25 23.37 23.21
C LEU A 63 -26.92 22.66 21.89
N PHE A 64 -26.08 21.63 21.93
CA PHE A 64 -25.64 20.90 20.74
C PHE A 64 -26.46 19.64 20.44
N GLU A 65 -27.59 19.42 21.12
CA GLU A 65 -28.30 18.13 21.05
C GLU A 65 -28.74 17.75 19.63
N ASN A 66 -29.13 18.75 18.82
CA ASN A 66 -29.58 18.57 17.44
C ASN A 66 -28.46 18.76 16.40
N VAL A 67 -27.30 19.28 16.82
CA VAL A 67 -26.21 19.64 15.91
C VAL A 67 -25.47 18.37 15.49
N GLN A 68 -25.50 18.11 14.19
CA GLN A 68 -24.79 17.00 13.55
C GLN A 68 -23.62 17.48 12.70
N GLU A 69 -23.66 18.72 12.25
CA GLU A 69 -22.65 19.27 11.35
C GLU A 69 -22.18 20.65 11.81
N ILE A 70 -20.86 20.88 11.76
CA ILE A 70 -20.26 22.20 11.95
C ILE A 70 -19.52 22.56 10.67
N ARG A 71 -19.89 23.69 10.06
CA ARG A 71 -19.17 24.31 8.96
C ARG A 71 -18.47 25.57 9.46
N GLY A 72 -17.22 25.43 9.87
CA GLY A 72 -16.36 26.49 10.35
C GLY A 72 -15.32 25.94 11.32
N VAL A 73 -15.16 26.60 12.46
CA VAL A 73 -14.09 26.29 13.42
C VAL A 73 -14.67 26.16 14.83
N LEU A 74 -14.40 25.02 15.46
CA LEU A 74 -14.68 24.74 16.87
C LEU A 74 -13.37 24.73 17.67
N GLN A 75 -13.23 25.67 18.60
CA GLN A 75 -12.08 25.75 19.51
C GLN A 75 -12.53 25.45 20.95
N ILE A 76 -11.81 24.59 21.66
CA ILE A 76 -12.04 24.29 23.08
C ILE A 76 -10.71 24.50 23.80
N TRP A 77 -10.50 25.70 24.34
CA TRP A 77 -9.18 26.16 24.79
C TRP A 77 -9.18 26.60 26.24
N ASN A 78 -8.22 26.15 27.06
CA ASN A 78 -8.10 26.59 28.47
C ASN A 78 -9.41 26.49 29.30
N SER A 79 -10.34 25.63 28.90
CA SER A 79 -11.64 25.51 29.56
C SER A 79 -11.52 24.79 30.90
N GLN A 80 -12.53 24.96 31.74
CA GLN A 80 -12.66 24.23 33.01
C GLN A 80 -13.40 22.90 32.87
N LEU A 81 -13.73 22.49 31.64
CA LEU A 81 -14.47 21.28 31.35
C LEU A 81 -13.62 20.04 31.66
N THR A 82 -14.23 19.07 32.34
CA THR A 82 -13.63 17.75 32.59
C THR A 82 -13.91 16.78 31.46
N PHE A 83 -15.06 16.92 30.77
CA PHE A 83 -15.48 16.03 29.70
C PHE A 83 -16.19 16.80 28.58
N VAL A 84 -15.78 16.55 27.33
CA VAL A 84 -16.42 17.08 26.11
C VAL A 84 -17.36 16.01 25.56
N SER A 85 -18.59 16.02 26.07
CA SER A 85 -19.66 15.08 25.70
C SER A 85 -20.61 15.61 24.64
N PHE A 86 -20.73 16.93 24.50
CA PHE A 86 -21.66 17.58 23.57
C PHE A 86 -21.33 17.28 22.09
N THR A 87 -20.10 16.87 21.79
CA THR A 87 -19.64 16.46 20.46
C THR A 87 -20.12 15.07 20.04
N LYS A 88 -20.81 14.32 20.92
CA LYS A 88 -21.26 12.95 20.67
C LYS A 88 -22.20 12.79 19.45
N ASN A 89 -22.89 13.85 19.04
CA ASN A 89 -23.83 13.81 17.90
C ASN A 89 -23.22 14.40 16.62
N ILE A 90 -22.03 15.01 16.72
CA ILE A 90 -21.38 15.67 15.59
C ILE A 90 -20.78 14.59 14.68
N LYS A 91 -21.28 14.58 13.44
CA LYS A 91 -20.88 13.66 12.37
C LYS A 91 -19.86 14.27 11.43
N SER A 92 -19.87 15.60 11.27
CA SER A 92 -18.99 16.29 10.34
C SER A 92 -18.53 17.64 10.89
N ILE A 93 -17.23 17.92 10.75
CA ILE A 93 -16.67 19.24 11.00
C ILE A 93 -15.87 19.64 9.76
N THR A 94 -16.31 20.69 9.07
CA THR A 94 -15.68 21.15 7.83
C THR A 94 -15.37 22.63 7.88
N GLY A 95 -14.39 23.08 7.11
CA GLY A 95 -13.98 24.47 7.05
C GLY A 95 -12.93 24.71 5.98
N ASP A 96 -12.07 25.68 6.21
CA ASP A 96 -10.86 25.89 5.40
C ASP A 96 -9.90 24.70 5.63
N PRO A 97 -9.47 23.97 4.58
CA PRO A 97 -8.56 22.83 4.71
C PRO A 97 -7.20 23.16 5.35
N LEU A 98 -6.78 24.43 5.32
CA LEU A 98 -5.52 24.86 5.89
C LEU A 98 -5.60 25.15 7.39
N GLU A 99 -6.81 25.35 7.93
CA GLU A 99 -7.09 25.68 9.33
C GLU A 99 -7.33 24.45 10.21
N ASN A 100 -7.09 24.61 11.52
CA ASN A 100 -7.51 23.66 12.53
C ASN A 100 -9.01 23.84 12.79
N VAL A 101 -9.84 23.11 12.06
CA VAL A 101 -11.31 23.16 12.16
C VAL A 101 -11.83 22.64 13.50
N LEU A 102 -11.06 21.77 14.15
CA LEU A 102 -11.25 21.36 15.55
C LEU A 102 -9.93 21.50 16.31
N SER A 103 -9.93 22.30 17.37
CA SER A 103 -8.75 22.49 18.23
C SER A 103 -9.12 22.37 19.71
N ILE A 104 -8.47 21.44 20.43
CA ILE A 104 -8.67 21.16 21.86
C ILE A 104 -7.32 21.35 22.56
N VAL A 105 -7.12 22.51 23.17
CA VAL A 105 -5.78 22.96 23.60
C VAL A 105 -5.76 23.46 25.03
N ASN A 106 -4.75 23.06 25.81
CA ASN A 106 -4.48 23.54 27.16
C ASN A 106 -5.63 23.35 28.17
N ASN A 107 -6.49 22.36 28.00
CA ASN A 107 -7.56 22.04 28.96
C ASN A 107 -7.03 21.12 30.06
N THR A 108 -6.45 21.71 31.10
CA THR A 108 -5.74 20.98 32.15
C THR A 108 -6.62 20.02 32.97
N LYS A 109 -7.94 20.29 33.05
CA LYS A 109 -8.90 19.43 33.77
C LYS A 109 -9.56 18.36 32.91
N MET A 110 -9.36 18.41 31.59
CA MET A 110 -10.07 17.53 30.66
C MET A 110 -9.49 16.13 30.70
N THR A 111 -10.34 15.11 30.89
CA THR A 111 -9.93 13.71 30.98
C THR A 111 -10.36 12.88 29.78
N ALA A 112 -11.40 13.32 29.06
CA ALA A 112 -11.93 12.62 27.89
C ALA A 112 -12.63 13.57 26.91
N VAL A 113 -12.73 13.13 25.65
CA VAL A 113 -13.53 13.74 24.58
C VAL A 113 -14.32 12.66 23.86
N ASN A 114 -15.54 12.96 23.42
CA ASN A 114 -16.34 12.02 22.65
C ASN A 114 -16.44 12.45 21.17
N LEU A 115 -15.63 11.83 20.31
CA LEU A 115 -15.67 12.02 18.85
C LEU A 115 -16.13 10.75 18.12
N SER A 116 -16.82 9.83 18.80
CA SER A 116 -17.15 8.51 18.25
C SER A 116 -18.09 8.54 17.05
N SER A 117 -18.89 9.60 16.93
CA SER A 117 -19.85 9.78 15.83
C SER A 117 -19.28 10.54 14.64
N LEU A 118 -18.05 11.03 14.73
CA LEU A 118 -17.42 11.80 13.67
C LEU A 118 -17.10 10.86 12.49
N LEU A 119 -17.61 11.22 11.31
CA LEU A 119 -17.48 10.44 10.08
C LEU A 119 -16.65 11.16 9.01
N TYR A 120 -16.58 12.49 9.08
CA TYR A 120 -15.94 13.28 8.04
C TYR A 120 -15.36 14.61 8.57
N SER A 121 -14.22 15.00 7.99
CA SER A 121 -13.66 16.34 8.10
C SER A 121 -12.80 16.63 6.87
N ASN A 122 -12.73 17.89 6.46
CA ASN A 122 -11.85 18.36 5.38
C ASN A 122 -10.74 19.30 5.88
N GLY A 123 -10.65 19.52 7.19
CA GLY A 123 -9.66 20.41 7.81
C GLY A 123 -8.83 19.68 8.86
N LYS A 124 -7.98 20.43 9.56
CA LYS A 124 -7.01 19.83 10.50
C LYS A 124 -7.58 19.68 11.91
N LEU A 125 -7.11 18.66 12.61
CA LEU A 125 -7.33 18.44 14.03
C LEU A 125 -6.11 18.87 14.84
N GLU A 126 -6.31 19.61 15.93
CA GLU A 126 -5.27 19.89 16.90
C GLU A 126 -5.71 19.48 18.31
N ILE A 127 -4.97 18.61 18.98
CA ILE A 127 -5.21 18.25 20.39
C ILE A 127 -3.89 18.33 21.15
N ARG A 128 -3.68 19.43 21.90
CA ARG A 128 -2.38 19.70 22.51
C ARG A 128 -2.46 20.07 23.98
N ASN A 129 -1.49 19.58 24.74
CA ASN A 129 -1.21 20.00 26.12
C ASN A 129 -2.42 19.86 27.08
N ASN A 130 -3.27 18.84 26.88
CA ASN A 130 -4.34 18.51 27.82
C ASN A 130 -3.83 17.40 28.73
N GLN A 131 -3.08 17.77 29.78
CA GLN A 131 -2.26 16.85 30.59
C GLN A 131 -3.01 15.63 31.14
N ASN A 132 -4.32 15.74 31.41
CA ASN A 132 -5.14 14.66 31.95
C ASN A 132 -5.96 13.91 30.87
N LEU A 133 -5.91 14.34 29.61
CA LEU A 133 -6.74 13.81 28.53
C LEU A 133 -6.19 12.47 28.04
N ASN A 134 -7.03 11.44 28.08
CA ASN A 134 -6.71 10.14 27.53
C ASN A 134 -7.51 9.89 26.24
N LEU A 135 -6.81 9.81 25.09
CA LEU A 135 -7.42 9.63 23.77
C LEU A 135 -7.55 8.16 23.35
N GLN A 136 -7.11 7.19 24.15
CA GLN A 136 -7.00 5.77 23.75
C GLN A 136 -8.30 5.24 23.11
N LYS A 137 -9.47 5.60 23.65
CA LYS A 137 -10.78 5.15 23.14
C LYS A 137 -11.24 5.87 21.87
N THR A 138 -10.64 7.00 21.53
CA THR A 138 -11.05 7.89 20.43
C THR A 138 -10.05 7.84 19.26
N CYS A 139 -8.89 7.22 19.44
CA CYS A 139 -7.84 7.18 18.41
C CYS A 139 -8.27 6.54 17.09
N SER A 140 -9.14 5.53 17.10
CA SER A 140 -9.66 4.93 15.86
C SER A 140 -10.47 5.96 15.06
N ALA A 141 -11.44 6.61 15.69
CA ALA A 141 -12.26 7.63 15.04
C ALA A 141 -11.41 8.79 14.50
N ILE A 142 -10.41 9.24 15.27
CA ILE A 142 -9.47 10.27 14.82
C ILE A 142 -8.66 9.79 13.60
N HIS A 143 -8.14 8.56 13.63
CA HIS A 143 -7.37 8.00 12.52
C HIS A 143 -8.21 7.86 11.25
N ASP A 144 -9.45 7.40 11.37
CA ASP A 144 -10.35 7.20 10.24
C ASP A 144 -10.67 8.53 9.54
N VAL A 145 -11.00 9.55 10.34
CA VAL A 145 -11.43 10.87 9.83
C VAL A 145 -10.26 11.77 9.43
N TYR A 146 -9.26 11.94 10.29
CA TYR A 146 -8.20 12.93 10.08
C TYR A 146 -6.93 12.35 9.49
N PHE A 147 -6.66 11.05 9.68
CA PHE A 147 -5.42 10.41 9.23
C PHE A 147 -4.16 11.21 9.64
N ASN A 148 -3.53 11.92 8.69
CA ASN A 148 -2.35 12.78 8.90
C ASN A 148 -2.66 14.29 8.95
N TYR A 149 -3.91 14.71 8.76
CA TYR A 149 -4.36 16.10 8.97
C TYR A 149 -4.61 16.36 10.45
N ARG A 150 -3.63 16.05 11.30
CA ARG A 150 -3.74 16.17 12.75
C ARG A 150 -2.41 16.50 13.41
N VAL A 151 -2.49 17.05 14.61
CA VAL A 151 -1.38 17.19 15.55
C VAL A 151 -1.88 16.85 16.95
N ILE A 152 -1.38 15.75 17.52
CA ILE A 152 -1.78 15.28 18.85
C ILE A 152 -0.53 15.09 19.70
N THR A 153 -0.38 15.93 20.74
CA THR A 153 0.81 15.86 21.60
C THR A 153 0.58 16.43 22.99
N GLY A 154 1.25 15.88 23.99
CA GLY A 154 1.27 16.44 25.34
C GLY A 154 -0.01 16.18 26.12
N ASN A 155 -0.73 15.09 25.79
CA ASN A 155 -1.86 14.60 26.56
C ASN A 155 -1.43 13.41 27.43
N SER A 156 -2.31 12.94 28.33
CA SER A 156 -2.01 11.75 29.15
C SER A 156 -1.84 10.49 28.30
N PHE A 157 -2.55 10.41 27.18
CA PHE A 157 -2.38 9.36 26.18
C PHE A 157 -2.64 9.94 24.79
N ASP A 158 -1.62 9.94 23.94
CA ASP A 158 -1.68 10.34 22.53
C ASP A 158 -1.90 9.11 21.63
N CYS A 159 -2.41 9.31 20.43
CA CYS A 159 -2.73 8.22 19.50
C CYS A 159 -1.51 7.60 18.80
N GLY A 160 -0.35 8.21 18.95
CA GLY A 160 0.92 7.83 18.35
C GLY A 160 1.89 8.99 18.46
N CYS A 161 3.08 8.85 17.87
CA CYS A 161 4.00 9.97 17.71
C CYS A 161 3.66 10.71 16.43
N GLU A 162 3.90 12.01 16.42
CA GLU A 162 3.73 12.87 15.25
C GLU A 162 5.12 13.19 14.67
N ILE A 163 5.27 13.08 13.34
CA ILE A 163 6.41 13.61 12.61
C ILE A 163 5.93 14.62 11.57
N HIS A 164 6.65 15.73 11.46
CA HIS A 164 6.40 16.76 10.48
C HIS A 164 7.68 17.06 9.70
N GLY A 165 7.65 16.79 8.39
CA GLY A 165 8.78 17.01 7.51
C GLY A 165 9.84 15.91 7.58
N ILE A 166 11.08 16.28 7.25
CA ILE A 166 12.19 15.33 7.07
C ILE A 166 12.69 14.84 8.43
N PHE A 167 12.89 13.53 8.56
CA PHE A 167 13.50 12.88 9.72
C PHE A 167 15.02 13.10 9.72
N LYS A 168 15.46 14.34 9.95
CA LYS A 168 16.85 14.78 9.86
C LYS A 168 17.38 15.29 11.21
N TRP A 169 18.69 15.16 11.41
CA TRP A 169 19.37 15.75 12.57
C TRP A 169 19.60 17.26 12.36
N PRO A 170 19.43 18.11 13.40
CA PRO A 170 19.09 17.80 14.79
C PRO A 170 17.59 17.82 15.12
N GLN A 171 16.69 18.01 14.14
CA GLN A 171 15.25 18.20 14.34
C GLN A 171 14.61 17.03 15.12
N VAL A 172 15.12 15.82 14.90
CA VAL A 172 14.59 14.59 15.54
C VAL A 172 15.39 14.15 16.78
N ALA A 173 16.21 15.03 17.35
CA ALA A 173 17.02 14.70 18.53
C ALA A 173 16.18 14.23 19.74
N SER A 174 14.97 14.77 19.88
CA SER A 174 14.01 14.44 20.94
C SER A 174 12.99 13.36 20.54
N PHE A 175 13.14 12.72 19.37
CA PHE A 175 12.20 11.67 18.95
C PHE A 175 12.17 10.54 20.00
N PRO A 176 10.98 10.07 20.43
CA PRO A 176 10.85 9.13 21.55
C PRO A 176 11.35 7.72 21.20
N GLU A 177 11.83 6.98 22.21
CA GLU A 177 12.39 5.62 22.04
C GLU A 177 11.33 4.51 21.96
N ASN A 178 10.09 4.79 22.38
CA ASN A 178 8.99 3.83 22.50
C ASN A 178 7.83 4.15 21.56
N CYS A 179 8.14 4.72 20.39
CA CYS A 179 7.13 5.03 19.39
C CYS A 179 6.62 3.76 18.69
N ILE A 180 5.39 3.34 19.01
CA ILE A 180 4.78 2.13 18.41
C ILE A 180 4.05 2.45 17.10
N VAL A 181 3.39 3.61 17.05
CA VAL A 181 2.62 4.09 15.89
C VAL A 181 3.11 5.48 15.53
N LEU A 182 3.53 5.67 14.28
CA LEU A 182 3.98 6.95 13.76
C LEU A 182 2.93 7.50 12.79
N TYR A 183 2.53 8.75 13.03
CA TYR A 183 1.69 9.53 12.12
C TYR A 183 2.55 10.60 11.44
N GLY A 184 2.44 10.69 10.13
CA GLY A 184 3.25 11.53 9.27
C GLY A 184 4.25 10.73 8.42
N ASP A 185 4.83 11.40 7.43
CA ASP A 185 5.68 10.75 6.44
C ASP A 185 7.11 10.56 6.98
N LEU A 186 7.64 9.34 6.86
CA LEU A 186 9.01 9.03 7.26
C LEU A 186 9.94 9.30 6.08
N VAL A 187 10.52 10.51 6.08
CA VAL A 187 11.40 10.98 5.00
C VAL A 187 12.85 11.03 5.50
N LEU A 188 13.69 10.16 4.93
CA LEU A 188 15.14 10.09 5.17
C LEU A 188 15.87 10.58 3.92
N GLU A 189 16.48 11.75 4.00
CA GLU A 189 17.18 12.37 2.87
C GLU A 189 18.59 12.81 3.25
N GLU A 190 19.53 12.62 2.32
CA GLU A 190 20.93 13.07 2.43
C GLU A 190 21.67 12.43 3.62
N ALA A 191 21.90 13.20 4.69
CA ALA A 191 22.56 12.78 5.90
C ALA A 191 21.50 12.36 6.94
N PRO A 192 21.17 11.06 7.04
CA PRO A 192 20.22 10.58 8.03
C PRO A 192 20.74 10.84 9.46
N PRO A 193 19.86 10.84 10.47
CA PRO A 193 20.27 11.02 11.86
C PRO A 193 21.29 9.97 12.32
N PRO A 194 22.06 10.26 13.39
CA PRO A 194 22.97 9.29 13.98
C PRO A 194 22.25 7.97 14.28
N PHE A 195 22.96 6.84 14.16
CA PHE A 195 22.37 5.50 14.33
C PHE A 195 21.58 5.34 15.65
N LYS A 196 22.06 5.96 16.74
CA LYS A 196 21.35 5.97 18.03
C LYS A 196 19.94 6.56 17.96
N VAL A 197 19.72 7.55 17.10
CA VAL A 197 18.42 8.18 16.87
C VAL A 197 17.58 7.34 15.90
N LEU A 198 18.18 6.80 14.84
CA LEU A 198 17.48 5.88 13.92
C LEU A 198 16.94 4.64 14.64
N TYR A 199 17.70 4.08 15.59
CA TYR A 199 17.30 2.87 16.31
C TYR A 199 16.06 3.08 17.21
N ARG A 200 15.66 4.33 17.48
CA ARG A 200 14.39 4.63 18.15
C ARG A 200 13.16 4.27 17.30
N LEU A 201 13.33 4.16 15.98
CA LEU A 201 12.30 3.65 15.08
C LEU A 201 12.13 2.12 15.17
N SER A 202 13.00 1.42 15.92
CA SER A 202 12.90 -0.04 16.06
C SER A 202 11.67 -0.49 16.84
N SER A 203 11.02 0.37 17.63
CA SER A 203 9.73 0.06 18.27
C SER A 203 8.53 0.21 17.35
N LEU A 204 8.73 0.82 16.16
CA LEU A 204 7.65 1.17 15.25
C LEU A 204 7.04 -0.09 14.64
N THR A 205 5.73 -0.26 14.81
CA THR A 205 4.96 -1.35 14.18
C THR A 205 4.05 -0.84 13.07
N LYS A 206 3.65 0.42 13.10
CA LYS A 206 2.76 1.03 12.10
C LYS A 206 3.24 2.41 11.68
N LEU A 207 3.36 2.61 10.37
CA LEU A 207 3.58 3.90 9.74
C LEU A 207 2.29 4.34 9.03
N TYR A 208 1.66 5.39 9.55
CA TYR A 208 0.56 6.10 8.91
C TYR A 208 1.15 7.32 8.18
N GLY A 209 1.60 7.10 6.96
CA GLY A 209 2.38 8.00 6.12
C GLY A 209 3.13 7.21 5.07
N PHE A 210 3.82 7.89 4.15
CA PHE A 210 4.72 7.22 3.22
C PHE A 210 6.14 7.06 3.78
N LEU A 211 6.88 6.09 3.24
CA LEU A 211 8.30 5.91 3.49
C LEU A 211 9.09 6.43 2.30
N ARG A 212 9.95 7.43 2.51
CA ARG A 212 10.92 7.89 1.51
C ARG A 212 12.34 7.79 2.02
N VAL A 213 13.21 7.16 1.23
CA VAL A 213 14.65 7.07 1.51
C VAL A 213 15.40 7.50 0.26
N ARG A 214 16.11 8.62 0.33
CA ARG A 214 16.76 9.20 -0.84
C ARG A 214 18.13 9.78 -0.55
N ASN A 215 19.08 9.57 -1.46
CA ASN A 215 20.43 10.15 -1.38
C ASN A 215 21.14 9.87 -0.05
N THR A 216 20.86 8.74 0.60
CA THR A 216 21.43 8.39 1.92
C THR A 216 22.65 7.48 1.80
N ASN A 217 23.44 7.45 2.89
CA ASN A 217 24.52 6.49 3.08
C ASN A 217 24.10 5.26 3.92
N LEU A 218 22.79 4.98 4.01
CA LEU A 218 22.29 3.82 4.73
C LEU A 218 22.61 2.54 3.96
N GLU A 219 23.10 1.53 4.67
CA GLU A 219 23.35 0.19 4.10
C GLU A 219 22.10 -0.71 4.16
N THR A 220 21.18 -0.41 5.08
CA THR A 220 19.96 -1.17 5.34
C THR A 220 18.88 -0.31 6.01
N LEU A 221 17.60 -0.69 5.86
CA LEU A 221 16.48 -0.14 6.64
C LEU A 221 16.12 -1.02 7.85
N GLY A 222 16.99 -1.93 8.27
CA GLY A 222 16.75 -2.87 9.38
C GLY A 222 16.47 -2.22 10.75
N PHE A 223 16.69 -0.92 10.91
CA PHE A 223 16.19 -0.17 12.07
C PHE A 223 14.64 -0.09 12.11
N LEU A 224 13.95 -0.49 11.02
CA LEU A 224 12.50 -0.66 10.89
C LEU A 224 12.06 -2.14 10.93
N GLN A 225 12.90 -3.06 11.45
CA GLN A 225 12.60 -4.50 11.44
C GLN A 225 11.26 -4.91 12.08
N ASN A 226 10.71 -4.09 12.99
CA ASN A 226 9.42 -4.35 13.63
C ASN A 226 8.21 -3.73 12.91
N LEU A 227 8.44 -3.02 11.80
CA LEU A 227 7.37 -2.39 11.03
C LEU A 227 6.51 -3.46 10.37
N GLU A 228 5.23 -3.50 10.74
CA GLU A 228 4.25 -4.48 10.26
C GLU A 228 3.37 -3.91 9.15
N ALA A 229 3.07 -2.61 9.21
CA ALA A 229 2.17 -1.97 8.26
C ALA A 229 2.62 -0.57 7.86
N ILE A 230 2.50 -0.28 6.57
CA ILE A 230 2.57 1.07 6.01
C ILE A 230 1.23 1.37 5.34
N GLU A 231 0.64 2.51 5.69
CA GLU A 231 -0.53 3.06 5.00
C GLU A 231 -0.23 4.52 4.66
N SER A 232 -0.24 4.89 3.38
CA SER A 232 -0.03 6.28 2.95
C SER A 232 -1.34 7.06 2.79
N GLY A 233 -1.24 8.38 2.89
CA GLY A 233 -2.38 9.30 2.83
C GLY A 233 -2.97 9.50 1.42
N PRO A 234 -4.09 10.24 1.32
CA PRO A 234 -4.80 10.48 0.06
C PRO A 234 -4.03 11.36 -0.94
N GLU A 235 -3.03 12.11 -0.48
CA GLU A 235 -2.19 12.97 -1.33
C GLU A 235 -0.86 12.28 -1.73
N ALA A 236 -0.60 11.06 -1.26
CA ALA A 236 0.68 10.40 -1.44
C ALA A 236 0.80 9.80 -2.86
N GLU A 237 1.72 10.34 -3.67
CA GLU A 237 2.11 9.75 -4.96
C GLU A 237 2.80 8.39 -4.79
N TYR A 238 3.53 8.21 -3.69
CA TYR A 238 4.23 6.97 -3.36
C TYR A 238 3.87 6.52 -1.95
N THR A 239 3.67 5.22 -1.74
CA THR A 239 3.65 4.64 -0.38
C THR A 239 5.07 4.31 0.09
N ILE A 240 5.92 3.85 -0.83
CA ILE A 240 7.33 3.58 -0.61
C ILE A 240 8.11 4.17 -1.79
N HIS A 241 9.09 5.03 -1.51
CA HIS A 241 9.95 5.65 -2.52
C HIS A 241 11.41 5.58 -2.09
N ILE A 242 12.19 4.78 -2.81
CA ILE A 242 13.60 4.53 -2.51
C ILE A 242 14.41 4.84 -3.77
N GLU A 243 15.27 5.85 -3.71
CA GLU A 243 16.08 6.25 -4.86
C GLU A 243 17.44 6.85 -4.49
N SER A 244 18.43 6.65 -5.34
CA SER A 244 19.78 7.22 -5.22
C SER A 244 20.51 6.91 -3.90
N ASN A 245 20.29 5.74 -3.29
CA ASN A 245 21.04 5.29 -2.10
C ASN A 245 22.13 4.28 -2.51
N HIS A 246 23.31 4.77 -2.88
CA HIS A 246 24.41 3.96 -3.43
C HIS A 246 24.95 2.85 -2.50
N TYR A 247 24.72 2.97 -1.19
CA TYR A 247 25.18 1.99 -0.20
C TYR A 247 24.08 1.02 0.24
N LEU A 248 22.81 1.29 -0.10
CA LEU A 248 21.69 0.46 0.34
C LEU A 248 21.75 -0.90 -0.33
N ARG A 249 21.88 -1.97 0.46
CA ARG A 249 22.02 -3.35 -0.05
C ARG A 249 20.81 -4.24 0.22
N ARG A 250 19.95 -3.85 1.13
CA ARG A 250 18.78 -4.62 1.59
C ARG A 250 17.81 -3.73 2.35
N LEU A 251 16.53 -4.07 2.29
CA LEU A 251 15.50 -3.35 3.06
C LEU A 251 15.39 -3.85 4.50
N ASP A 252 15.55 -5.15 4.75
CA ASP A 252 15.38 -5.77 6.08
C ASP A 252 14.06 -5.40 6.80
N LEU A 253 12.97 -5.21 6.04
CA LEU A 253 11.61 -4.96 6.56
C LEU A 253 10.93 -6.29 6.94
N ILE A 254 11.55 -7.05 7.85
CA ILE A 254 11.28 -8.48 8.04
C ILE A 254 9.88 -8.83 8.56
N LYS A 255 9.22 -7.90 9.27
CA LYS A 255 7.85 -8.08 9.79
C LYS A 255 6.78 -7.42 8.94
N LEU A 256 7.15 -6.77 7.83
CA LEU A 256 6.20 -6.04 7.01
C LEU A 256 5.23 -7.03 6.37
N GLN A 257 3.94 -6.82 6.62
CA GLN A 257 2.85 -7.69 6.21
C GLN A 257 1.68 -6.94 5.57
N SER A 258 1.71 -5.60 5.55
CA SER A 258 0.66 -4.79 4.95
C SER A 258 1.24 -3.51 4.33
N ILE A 259 0.95 -3.29 3.05
CA ILE A 259 1.22 -2.03 2.33
C ILE A 259 -0.10 -1.55 1.74
N LYS A 260 -0.53 -0.36 2.13
CA LYS A 260 -1.80 0.25 1.71
C LYS A 260 -1.61 1.72 1.36
N SER A 261 -2.55 2.23 0.58
CA SER A 261 -2.67 3.66 0.32
C SER A 261 -4.13 4.06 0.32
N ARG A 262 -4.41 5.26 0.85
CA ARG A 262 -5.69 5.95 0.68
C ARG A 262 -5.81 6.63 -0.70
N ASN A 263 -4.68 6.82 -1.39
CA ASN A 263 -4.64 7.18 -2.80
C ASN A 263 -4.52 5.92 -3.67
N THR A 264 -5.51 5.67 -4.53
CA THR A 264 -5.51 4.49 -5.43
C THR A 264 -4.42 4.50 -6.48
N ASP A 265 -3.90 5.68 -6.80
CA ASP A 265 -2.86 5.87 -7.83
C ASP A 265 -1.45 5.88 -7.22
N SER A 266 -1.36 5.69 -5.90
CA SER A 266 -0.08 5.62 -5.22
C SER A 266 0.68 4.36 -5.62
N ILE A 267 1.99 4.47 -5.78
CA ILE A 267 2.85 3.35 -6.21
C ILE A 267 3.99 3.06 -5.23
N VAL A 268 4.70 1.95 -5.48
CA VAL A 268 5.98 1.64 -4.85
C VAL A 268 7.08 1.82 -5.89
N ARG A 269 8.07 2.65 -5.56
CA ARG A 269 9.21 2.94 -6.44
C ARG A 269 10.52 2.63 -5.72
N ILE A 270 11.35 1.81 -6.37
CA ILE A 270 12.64 1.38 -5.85
C ILE A 270 13.65 1.43 -6.98
N ASP A 271 14.40 2.52 -7.07
CA ASP A 271 15.36 2.76 -8.15
C ASP A 271 16.80 2.33 -7.79
N ASP A 272 17.03 1.84 -6.57
CA ASP A 272 18.38 1.49 -6.11
C ASP A 272 18.83 0.08 -6.54
N GLU A 273 20.14 -0.06 -6.79
CA GLU A 273 20.76 -1.32 -7.19
C GLU A 273 20.97 -2.28 -6.01
N PHE A 274 19.91 -2.99 -5.64
CA PHE A 274 19.98 -4.12 -4.72
C PHE A 274 18.99 -5.24 -5.11
N CYS A 275 19.25 -6.44 -4.60
CA CYS A 275 18.37 -7.58 -4.82
C CYS A 275 17.10 -7.47 -3.96
N VAL A 276 15.97 -7.99 -4.41
CA VAL A 276 14.70 -7.90 -3.69
C VAL A 276 14.41 -9.21 -2.95
N ASP A 277 13.86 -9.09 -1.73
CA ASP A 277 13.40 -10.24 -0.96
C ASP A 277 12.11 -10.84 -1.58
N PRO A 278 12.05 -12.17 -1.83
CA PRO A 278 10.85 -12.85 -2.30
C PRO A 278 9.57 -12.52 -1.52
N ALA A 279 9.65 -12.45 -0.19
CA ALA A 279 8.50 -12.16 0.67
C ALA A 279 7.97 -10.74 0.47
N PHE A 280 8.87 -9.77 0.21
CA PHE A 280 8.48 -8.39 -0.08
C PHE A 280 7.74 -8.29 -1.44
N VAL A 281 8.20 -9.01 -2.45
CA VAL A 281 7.54 -9.05 -3.77
C VAL A 281 6.17 -9.72 -3.67
N GLN A 282 6.08 -10.83 -2.92
CA GLN A 282 4.80 -11.51 -2.65
C GLN A 282 3.82 -10.55 -1.96
N LEU A 283 4.27 -9.80 -0.95
CA LEU A 283 3.46 -8.79 -0.27
C LEU A 283 2.95 -7.71 -1.24
N LEU A 284 3.83 -7.18 -2.11
CA LEU A 284 3.46 -6.16 -3.08
C LEU A 284 2.40 -6.66 -4.08
N ALA A 285 2.59 -7.87 -4.60
CA ALA A 285 1.62 -8.49 -5.50
C ALA A 285 0.24 -8.70 -4.84
N GLN A 286 0.22 -9.03 -3.54
CA GLN A 286 -1.02 -9.19 -2.78
C GLN A 286 -1.65 -7.84 -2.37
N SER A 287 -0.90 -6.74 -2.47
CA SER A 287 -1.39 -5.40 -2.20
C SER A 287 -2.09 -4.79 -3.42
N LYS A 288 -2.68 -3.61 -3.24
CA LYS A 288 -3.18 -2.80 -4.35
C LYS A 288 -2.07 -2.06 -5.11
N MET A 289 -0.84 -2.06 -4.58
CA MET A 289 0.33 -1.34 -5.09
C MET A 289 1.06 -2.18 -6.15
N LYS A 290 0.32 -2.69 -7.14
CA LYS A 290 0.69 -3.84 -8.00
C LYS A 290 1.94 -3.68 -8.87
N GLU A 291 2.72 -2.61 -8.73
CA GLU A 291 3.94 -2.40 -9.50
C GLU A 291 5.07 -1.83 -8.64
N ILE A 292 6.28 -2.35 -8.88
CA ILE A 292 7.53 -1.68 -8.56
C ILE A 292 7.98 -0.97 -9.83
N GLN A 293 7.94 0.36 -9.84
CA GLN A 293 8.63 1.11 -10.87
C GLN A 293 10.13 1.10 -10.56
N ASP A 294 10.93 0.70 -11.54
CA ASP A 294 12.39 0.64 -11.44
C ASP A 294 13.04 0.93 -12.81
N TYR A 295 14.20 1.57 -12.77
CA TYR A 295 15.07 1.85 -13.91
C TYR A 295 16.21 0.83 -14.05
N HIS A 296 16.47 0.02 -13.01
CA HIS A 296 17.50 -1.01 -12.99
C HIS A 296 16.91 -2.42 -13.12
N VAL A 297 17.75 -3.41 -13.42
CA VAL A 297 17.33 -4.82 -13.47
C VAL A 297 17.32 -5.35 -12.04
N LYS A 298 16.13 -5.53 -11.44
CA LYS A 298 16.00 -6.22 -10.14
C LYS A 298 16.30 -7.72 -10.26
N THR A 299 16.87 -8.28 -9.21
CA THR A 299 17.03 -9.73 -9.07
C THR A 299 16.57 -10.15 -7.69
N PHE A 300 16.15 -11.40 -7.51
CA PHE A 300 15.89 -11.92 -6.18
C PHE A 300 17.18 -12.11 -5.39
N CYS A 301 17.14 -11.87 -4.08
CA CYS A 301 18.32 -12.00 -3.24
C CYS A 301 18.86 -13.43 -3.10
N GLU A 302 20.18 -13.49 -2.88
CA GLU A 302 20.88 -14.71 -2.47
C GLU A 302 20.45 -15.18 -1.07
N ALA A 303 20.72 -16.44 -0.73
CA ALA A 303 20.26 -17.06 0.51
C ALA A 303 20.76 -16.35 1.80
N ASP A 304 21.90 -15.66 1.74
CA ASP A 304 22.46 -14.87 2.83
C ASP A 304 21.74 -13.52 3.05
N LYS A 305 20.87 -13.13 2.11
CA LYS A 305 20.22 -11.80 2.07
C LYS A 305 18.68 -11.87 2.01
N ILE A 306 18.09 -13.06 1.98
CA ILE A 306 16.63 -13.24 2.08
C ILE A 306 16.21 -13.55 3.51
N ASN A 307 15.00 -13.14 3.85
CA ASN A 307 14.36 -13.51 5.09
C ASN A 307 13.92 -14.98 5.05
N ASN A 308 14.20 -15.71 6.13
CA ASN A 308 13.87 -17.14 6.29
C ASN A 308 14.36 -18.03 5.13
N PRO A 309 15.66 -18.05 4.80
CA PRO A 309 16.17 -18.72 3.60
C PRO A 309 15.87 -20.22 3.53
N SER A 310 15.67 -20.88 4.67
CA SER A 310 15.40 -22.32 4.76
C SER A 310 14.10 -22.77 4.11
N ILE A 311 13.16 -21.85 3.82
CA ILE A 311 11.89 -22.19 3.16
C ILE A 311 12.02 -22.23 1.63
N TYR A 312 13.12 -21.72 1.09
CA TYR A 312 13.36 -21.62 -0.35
C TYR A 312 14.43 -22.60 -0.81
N CYS A 313 14.33 -23.05 -2.05
CA CYS A 313 15.44 -23.68 -2.76
C CYS A 313 15.87 -22.82 -3.95
N ARG A 314 17.13 -23.01 -4.38
CA ARG A 314 17.68 -22.43 -5.60
C ARG A 314 18.64 -23.39 -6.27
N GLY A 315 19.14 -22.97 -7.43
CA GLY A 315 20.20 -23.65 -8.17
C GLY A 315 19.65 -24.70 -9.13
N LYS A 316 20.53 -25.57 -9.64
CA LYS A 316 20.14 -26.56 -10.66
C LYS A 316 19.00 -27.45 -10.17
N LEU A 317 17.94 -27.61 -10.98
CA LEU A 317 16.77 -28.42 -10.65
C LEU A 317 17.11 -29.86 -10.22
N SER A 318 18.14 -30.46 -10.83
CA SER A 318 18.62 -31.79 -10.47
C SER A 318 19.14 -31.92 -9.03
N ALA A 319 19.56 -30.81 -8.41
CA ALA A 319 20.04 -30.75 -7.04
C ALA A 319 18.97 -30.29 -6.03
N VAL A 320 17.79 -29.89 -6.50
CA VAL A 320 16.70 -29.41 -5.64
C VAL A 320 16.08 -30.59 -4.87
N ASN A 321 15.93 -30.43 -3.55
CA ASN A 321 15.28 -31.42 -2.68
C ASN A 321 13.81 -31.64 -3.07
N ASP A 322 13.34 -32.89 -3.03
CA ASP A 322 11.92 -33.27 -3.29
C ASP A 322 10.91 -32.61 -2.34
N ARG A 323 11.36 -32.11 -1.19
CA ARG A 323 10.50 -31.37 -0.24
C ARG A 323 10.42 -29.87 -0.52
N CYS A 324 11.18 -29.35 -1.49
CA CYS A 324 11.13 -27.93 -1.78
C CYS A 324 9.93 -27.58 -2.66
N ASN A 325 9.05 -26.71 -2.16
CA ASN A 325 7.91 -26.19 -2.90
C ASN A 325 8.02 -24.69 -3.24
N ARG A 326 9.07 -23.98 -2.81
CA ARG A 326 9.32 -22.56 -3.12
C ARG A 326 10.68 -22.39 -3.79
N TYR A 327 10.70 -22.16 -5.09
CA TYR A 327 11.92 -22.08 -5.88
C TYR A 327 12.28 -20.63 -6.21
N ILE A 328 13.54 -20.26 -6.04
CA ILE A 328 14.11 -18.98 -6.48
C ILE A 328 15.08 -19.25 -7.64
N GLY A 329 14.79 -18.62 -8.77
CA GLY A 329 15.62 -18.68 -9.97
C GLY A 329 14.81 -18.87 -11.24
N ASP A 330 15.46 -18.59 -12.36
CA ASP A 330 14.86 -18.82 -13.67
C ASP A 330 15.04 -20.29 -14.09
N ILE A 331 13.97 -20.87 -14.64
CA ILE A 331 13.90 -22.21 -15.17
C ILE A 331 13.89 -22.10 -16.69
N LEU A 332 15.07 -22.23 -17.29
CA LEU A 332 15.31 -21.92 -18.69
C LEU A 332 15.68 -23.19 -19.47
N TYR A 333 14.83 -23.57 -20.42
CA TYR A 333 15.11 -24.59 -21.43
C TYR A 333 15.07 -23.92 -22.79
N ILE A 334 16.25 -23.67 -23.34
CA ILE A 334 16.44 -22.91 -24.56
C ILE A 334 17.52 -23.58 -25.40
N ASN A 335 17.33 -23.58 -26.71
CA ASN A 335 18.38 -23.88 -27.66
C ASN A 335 18.56 -22.69 -28.60
N ASN A 336 19.74 -22.08 -28.54
CA ASN A 336 20.07 -20.86 -29.29
C ASN A 336 20.34 -21.15 -30.77
N ASP A 337 20.56 -22.40 -31.15
CA ASP A 337 20.88 -22.82 -32.52
C ASP A 337 19.64 -23.07 -33.39
N ILE A 338 18.43 -22.78 -32.88
CA ILE A 338 17.18 -22.94 -33.62
C ILE A 338 17.02 -21.78 -34.63
N SER A 339 17.83 -21.81 -35.70
CA SER A 339 17.66 -20.95 -36.87
C SER A 339 16.80 -21.61 -37.96
N ASP A 340 16.75 -22.95 -38.01
CA ASP A 340 16.09 -23.72 -39.07
C ASP A 340 15.01 -24.66 -38.50
N TYR A 341 13.79 -24.50 -39.02
CA TYR A 341 12.54 -25.10 -38.53
C TYR A 341 12.37 -26.59 -38.89
N ASN A 342 13.26 -27.14 -39.72
CA ASN A 342 13.16 -28.51 -40.22
C ASN A 342 14.13 -29.49 -39.53
N ASP A 343 15.01 -29.01 -38.64
CA ASP A 343 16.00 -29.86 -37.97
C ASP A 343 15.45 -30.43 -36.66
N ILE A 344 14.85 -31.61 -36.77
CA ILE A 344 14.32 -32.41 -35.66
C ILE A 344 15.40 -32.84 -34.65
N GLN A 345 16.70 -32.75 -35.00
CA GLN A 345 17.81 -33.09 -34.10
C GLN A 345 18.17 -31.92 -33.17
N ASN A 346 17.68 -30.71 -33.45
CA ASN A 346 18.10 -29.47 -32.79
C ASN A 346 17.04 -28.92 -31.79
N TYR A 347 16.13 -29.76 -31.31
CA TYR A 347 15.18 -29.35 -30.27
C TYR A 347 15.82 -29.30 -28.87
N THR A 348 15.33 -28.37 -28.06
CA THR A 348 15.66 -28.25 -26.64
C THR A 348 15.19 -29.49 -25.89
N LYS A 349 16.16 -30.22 -25.33
CA LYS A 349 15.87 -31.39 -24.49
C LYS A 349 15.45 -30.93 -23.09
N VAL A 350 14.23 -31.26 -22.71
CA VAL A 350 13.71 -31.04 -21.35
C VAL A 350 13.61 -32.38 -20.63
N PRO A 351 14.50 -32.68 -19.66
CA PRO A 351 14.48 -33.95 -18.96
C PRO A 351 13.15 -34.18 -18.22
N ALA A 352 12.59 -35.39 -18.32
CA ALA A 352 11.36 -35.73 -17.60
C ALA A 352 11.52 -35.62 -16.06
N ALA A 353 12.73 -35.80 -15.54
CA ALA A 353 13.03 -35.59 -14.13
C ALA A 353 12.87 -34.12 -13.72
N ASP A 354 13.28 -33.19 -14.58
CA ASP A 354 13.17 -31.77 -14.31
C ASP A 354 11.72 -31.30 -14.40
N ILE A 355 10.93 -31.81 -15.36
CA ILE A 355 9.47 -31.56 -15.39
C ILE A 355 8.81 -31.97 -14.07
N ARG A 356 9.16 -33.15 -13.52
CA ARG A 356 8.64 -33.60 -12.22
C ARG A 356 9.05 -32.67 -11.07
N LYS A 357 10.26 -32.10 -11.11
CA LYS A 357 10.70 -31.09 -10.13
C LYS A 357 9.90 -29.79 -10.27
N ILE A 358 9.72 -29.30 -11.48
CA ILE A 358 8.94 -28.06 -11.72
C ILE A 358 7.50 -28.25 -11.25
N GLN A 359 6.91 -29.43 -11.47
CA GLN A 359 5.56 -29.78 -11.03
C GLN A 359 5.37 -29.79 -9.51
N GLN A 360 6.43 -29.91 -8.72
CA GLN A 360 6.37 -29.93 -7.26
C GLN A 360 6.26 -28.52 -6.66
N PHE A 361 6.66 -27.49 -7.41
CA PHE A 361 6.71 -26.13 -6.90
C PHE A 361 5.31 -25.54 -6.75
N GLU A 362 5.03 -25.01 -5.56
CA GLU A 362 3.86 -24.19 -5.27
C GLU A 362 4.12 -22.73 -5.61
N MET A 363 5.37 -22.27 -5.45
CA MET A 363 5.78 -20.89 -5.72
C MET A 363 7.08 -20.84 -6.50
N VAL A 364 7.15 -19.97 -7.49
CA VAL A 364 8.36 -19.70 -8.27
C VAL A 364 8.67 -18.21 -8.27
N PHE A 365 9.87 -17.84 -7.82
CA PHE A 365 10.42 -16.50 -7.86
C PHE A 365 11.48 -16.44 -8.97
N GLY A 366 11.00 -16.17 -10.18
CA GLY A 366 11.75 -16.22 -11.43
C GLY A 366 10.83 -16.54 -12.62
N SER A 367 11.44 -16.83 -13.76
CA SER A 367 10.72 -17.14 -15.00
C SER A 367 10.75 -18.64 -15.32
N ILE A 368 9.69 -19.16 -15.93
CA ILE A 368 9.69 -20.46 -16.61
C ILE A 368 9.70 -20.21 -18.12
N LEU A 369 10.81 -20.52 -18.79
CA LEU A 369 10.97 -20.41 -20.23
C LEU A 369 11.25 -21.79 -20.84
N ILE A 370 10.40 -22.20 -21.79
CA ILE A 370 10.63 -23.38 -22.61
C ILE A 370 10.49 -22.99 -24.08
N GLU A 371 11.60 -23.04 -24.81
CA GLU A 371 11.66 -22.71 -26.24
C GLU A 371 12.10 -23.90 -27.07
N GLY A 372 11.37 -24.22 -28.13
CA GLY A 372 11.78 -25.25 -29.09
C GLY A 372 11.88 -26.65 -28.49
N SER A 373 10.91 -27.09 -27.69
CA SER A 373 10.92 -28.43 -27.10
C SER A 373 10.00 -29.42 -27.82
N THR A 374 10.25 -30.71 -27.59
CA THR A 374 9.37 -31.82 -28.03
C THR A 374 8.30 -32.19 -27.00
N LEU A 375 8.05 -31.34 -26.00
CA LEU A 375 7.05 -31.61 -24.97
C LEU A 375 5.64 -31.54 -25.58
N LYS A 376 4.85 -32.59 -25.37
CA LYS A 376 3.45 -32.61 -25.81
C LYS A 376 2.49 -31.93 -24.85
N ASN A 377 2.75 -32.06 -23.55
CA ASN A 377 1.89 -31.50 -22.52
C ASN A 377 2.74 -30.88 -21.42
N VAL A 378 2.35 -29.71 -20.95
CA VAL A 378 2.95 -29.07 -19.78
C VAL A 378 1.85 -28.78 -18.77
N SER A 379 1.86 -29.53 -17.67
CA SER A 379 0.94 -29.32 -16.56
C SER A 379 1.74 -29.04 -15.30
N LEU A 380 1.43 -27.95 -14.61
CA LEU A 380 2.01 -27.58 -13.31
C LEU A 380 0.89 -27.54 -12.26
N PRO A 381 0.49 -28.70 -11.72
CA PRO A 381 -0.72 -28.79 -10.89
C PRO A 381 -0.56 -28.15 -9.52
N ASN A 382 0.65 -28.08 -8.96
CA ASN A 382 0.86 -27.49 -7.64
C ASN A 382 1.14 -26.00 -7.67
N LEU A 383 1.51 -25.44 -8.83
CA LEU A 383 1.90 -24.04 -8.96
C LEU A 383 0.71 -23.13 -8.64
N ARG A 384 0.87 -22.32 -7.60
CA ARG A 384 -0.12 -21.34 -7.14
C ARG A 384 0.30 -19.93 -7.50
N GLU A 385 1.59 -19.64 -7.35
CA GLU A 385 2.10 -18.28 -7.47
C GLU A 385 3.42 -18.26 -8.26
N ILE A 386 3.56 -17.32 -9.18
CA ILE A 386 4.81 -17.06 -9.89
C ILE A 386 5.09 -15.56 -9.94
N TYR A 387 6.35 -15.19 -9.72
CA TYR A 387 6.79 -13.82 -9.54
C TYR A 387 8.01 -13.51 -10.39
N GLN A 388 7.98 -12.37 -11.08
CA GLN A 388 9.15 -11.79 -11.71
C GLN A 388 9.25 -10.30 -11.36
N VAL A 389 10.46 -9.81 -11.12
CA VAL A 389 10.73 -8.41 -10.70
C VAL A 389 11.39 -7.57 -11.79
N SER A 390 11.94 -8.19 -12.84
CA SER A 390 12.55 -7.49 -13.96
C SER A 390 12.47 -8.31 -15.25
N ASP A 391 13.00 -7.76 -16.33
CA ASP A 391 13.29 -8.55 -17.54
C ASP A 391 14.32 -9.63 -17.19
N ALA A 392 13.88 -10.88 -17.12
CA ALA A 392 14.81 -12.00 -17.08
C ALA A 392 15.60 -12.03 -18.39
N SER A 393 16.91 -12.26 -18.29
CA SER A 393 17.79 -12.34 -19.44
C SER A 393 18.73 -13.53 -19.32
N TYR A 394 19.09 -14.12 -20.45
CA TYR A 394 19.99 -15.26 -20.53
C TYR A 394 21.07 -15.03 -21.58
N ASP A 395 22.25 -15.61 -21.35
CA ASP A 395 23.38 -15.50 -22.27
C ASP A 395 23.12 -16.36 -23.52
N ILE A 396 23.31 -15.78 -24.71
CA ILE A 396 23.19 -16.49 -25.99
C ILE A 396 24.55 -16.82 -26.62
N GLY A 397 25.64 -16.62 -25.87
CA GLY A 397 27.01 -16.70 -26.38
C GLY A 397 27.51 -15.36 -26.90
N TYR A 398 28.83 -15.26 -27.07
CA TYR A 398 29.52 -14.07 -27.60
C TYR A 398 29.29 -12.76 -26.82
N GLY A 399 28.86 -12.85 -25.55
CA GLY A 399 28.63 -11.68 -24.69
C GLY A 399 27.29 -10.99 -24.90
N PHE A 400 26.38 -11.56 -25.70
CA PHE A 400 25.03 -11.06 -25.88
C PHE A 400 24.06 -11.70 -24.89
N LYS A 401 23.13 -10.90 -24.36
CA LYS A 401 22.01 -11.38 -23.55
C LYS A 401 20.72 -11.25 -24.34
N ASN A 402 19.94 -12.32 -24.36
CA ASN A 402 18.58 -12.28 -24.88
C ASN A 402 17.58 -12.18 -23.72
N SER A 403 16.45 -11.53 -23.96
CA SER A 403 15.40 -11.37 -22.95
C SER A 403 14.43 -12.56 -23.00
N VAL A 404 14.03 -13.04 -21.83
CA VAL A 404 12.90 -13.97 -21.66
C VAL A 404 11.58 -13.30 -22.10
N GLY A 405 11.58 -12.00 -22.40
CA GLY A 405 10.41 -11.20 -22.72
C GLY A 405 10.25 -10.12 -21.65
N TYR A 406 9.66 -8.98 -22.02
CA TYR A 406 9.47 -7.88 -21.10
C TYR A 406 8.69 -8.36 -19.88
N LYS A 407 9.31 -8.34 -18.70
CA LYS A 407 8.81 -8.83 -17.41
C LYS A 407 7.99 -10.12 -17.59
N ALA A 408 8.59 -11.23 -18.04
CA ALA A 408 7.85 -12.48 -18.27
C ALA A 408 8.00 -13.46 -17.09
N VAL A 409 6.91 -13.87 -16.46
CA VAL A 409 6.92 -15.01 -15.51
C VAL A 409 6.87 -16.34 -16.23
N MET A 410 6.21 -16.42 -17.38
CA MET A 410 6.20 -17.62 -18.21
C MET A 410 6.37 -17.28 -19.68
N LYS A 411 7.15 -18.09 -20.38
CA LYS A 411 7.23 -18.05 -21.84
C LYS A 411 7.37 -19.43 -22.44
N PHE A 412 6.43 -19.79 -23.31
CA PHE A 412 6.50 -20.99 -24.15
C PHE A 412 6.56 -20.54 -25.59
N ARG A 413 7.66 -20.84 -26.29
CA ARG A 413 7.86 -20.37 -27.66
C ARG A 413 8.26 -21.50 -28.59
N ARG A 414 7.65 -21.58 -29.78
CA ARG A 414 8.03 -22.55 -30.82
C ARG A 414 8.07 -24.00 -30.32
N ASN A 415 7.17 -24.36 -29.41
CA ASN A 415 7.01 -25.75 -28.99
C ASN A 415 5.99 -26.40 -29.91
N ASP A 416 6.42 -26.79 -31.11
CA ASP A 416 5.51 -27.26 -32.17
C ASP A 416 4.80 -28.57 -31.81
N PHE A 417 5.34 -29.35 -30.88
CA PHE A 417 4.72 -30.57 -30.37
C PHE A 417 3.76 -30.33 -29.21
N LEU A 418 3.77 -29.13 -28.61
CA LEU A 418 2.98 -28.82 -27.43
C LEU A 418 1.50 -28.73 -27.82
N GLU A 419 0.69 -29.66 -27.32
CA GLU A 419 -0.74 -29.78 -27.58
C GLU A 419 -1.55 -29.11 -26.46
N ASN A 420 -1.15 -29.27 -25.20
CA ASN A 420 -1.89 -28.72 -24.04
C ASN A 420 -0.99 -28.12 -22.96
N ILE A 421 -1.53 -27.09 -22.31
CA ILE A 421 -0.99 -26.51 -21.06
C ILE A 421 -2.06 -26.50 -19.96
N SER A 422 -1.66 -26.66 -18.71
CA SER A 422 -2.60 -26.68 -17.58
C SER A 422 -1.97 -26.17 -16.28
N PHE A 423 -2.60 -25.15 -15.68
CA PHE A 423 -2.19 -24.51 -14.42
C PHE A 423 -3.39 -24.40 -13.45
N PRO A 424 -3.97 -25.53 -13.01
CA PRO A 424 -5.29 -25.55 -12.38
C PRO A 424 -5.35 -24.83 -11.03
N ASN A 425 -4.22 -24.60 -10.35
CA ASN A 425 -4.17 -23.92 -9.05
C ASN A 425 -3.49 -22.55 -9.09
N LEU A 426 -3.06 -22.08 -10.27
CA LEU A 426 -2.37 -20.80 -10.42
C LEU A 426 -3.34 -19.65 -10.16
N ASN A 427 -3.09 -18.84 -9.14
CA ASN A 427 -3.95 -17.72 -8.75
C ASN A 427 -3.21 -16.37 -8.79
N VAL A 428 -1.88 -16.37 -8.80
CA VAL A 428 -1.04 -15.18 -8.95
C VAL A 428 0.04 -15.43 -10.00
N ALA A 429 0.08 -14.59 -11.03
CA ALA A 429 1.16 -14.57 -12.01
C ALA A 429 1.69 -13.15 -12.14
N TYR A 430 2.46 -12.70 -11.15
CA TYR A 430 2.94 -11.33 -11.05
C TYR A 430 3.93 -11.05 -12.19
N GLN A 431 3.43 -10.39 -13.24
CA GLN A 431 4.00 -10.07 -14.56
C GLN A 431 3.39 -10.86 -15.75
N ASN A 432 4.07 -10.95 -16.91
CA ASN A 432 3.49 -11.41 -18.17
C ASN A 432 3.63 -12.93 -18.41
N MET A 433 2.63 -13.52 -19.08
CA MET A 433 2.65 -14.90 -19.58
C MET A 433 2.57 -14.91 -21.11
N TYR A 434 3.57 -15.51 -21.76
CA TYR A 434 3.68 -15.56 -23.22
C TYR A 434 3.66 -17.00 -23.74
N PHE A 435 2.85 -17.26 -24.76
CA PHE A 435 2.74 -18.55 -25.45
C PHE A 435 2.80 -18.27 -26.95
N LEU A 436 4.00 -18.15 -27.52
CA LEU A 436 4.22 -17.61 -28.88
C LEU A 436 4.57 -18.71 -29.89
N HIS A 437 3.89 -18.73 -31.04
CA HIS A 437 4.21 -19.65 -32.14
C HIS A 437 4.28 -21.13 -31.74
N ASN A 438 3.38 -21.62 -30.88
CA ASN A 438 3.31 -23.04 -30.54
C ASN A 438 2.31 -23.72 -31.48
N ALA A 439 2.78 -24.34 -32.57
CA ALA A 439 1.96 -24.73 -33.71
C ALA A 439 0.72 -25.57 -33.37
N ASN A 440 0.90 -26.56 -32.48
CA ASN A 440 -0.16 -27.50 -32.09
C ASN A 440 -0.83 -27.16 -30.76
N LEU A 441 -0.47 -26.05 -30.11
CA LEU A 441 -1.03 -25.72 -28.80
C LEU A 441 -2.50 -25.37 -28.99
N THR A 442 -3.36 -26.11 -28.30
CA THR A 442 -4.80 -25.96 -28.40
C THR A 442 -5.19 -24.51 -28.12
N LYS A 443 -5.76 -23.84 -29.13
CA LYS A 443 -6.13 -22.41 -29.10
C LYS A 443 -7.56 -22.21 -28.56
N ASP A 444 -7.99 -23.03 -27.61
CA ASP A 444 -9.38 -23.01 -27.14
C ASP A 444 -9.68 -21.68 -26.41
N GLU A 445 -10.73 -20.98 -26.83
CA GLU A 445 -11.22 -19.75 -26.20
C GLU A 445 -11.49 -19.96 -24.69
N THR A 446 -11.82 -21.18 -24.28
CA THR A 446 -12.01 -21.56 -22.87
C THR A 446 -10.74 -21.42 -22.04
N LEU A 447 -9.54 -21.56 -22.62
CA LEU A 447 -8.27 -21.47 -21.88
C LEU A 447 -7.93 -20.02 -21.52
N CYS A 448 -8.07 -19.07 -22.46
CA CYS A 448 -7.92 -17.63 -22.16
C CYS A 448 -8.90 -17.23 -21.06
N GLN A 449 -10.17 -17.60 -21.17
CA GLN A 449 -11.20 -17.29 -20.18
C GLN A 449 -10.90 -17.92 -18.81
N THR A 450 -10.45 -19.17 -18.78
CA THR A 450 -10.09 -19.87 -17.54
C THR A 450 -8.91 -19.18 -16.85
N LEU A 451 -7.84 -18.88 -17.58
CA LEU A 451 -6.67 -18.20 -17.03
C LEU A 451 -7.01 -16.78 -16.56
N ALA A 452 -7.79 -16.04 -17.35
CA ALA A 452 -8.16 -14.67 -17.00
C ALA A 452 -9.09 -14.58 -15.78
N ASN A 453 -10.03 -15.53 -15.62
CA ASN A 453 -10.92 -15.58 -14.47
C ASN A 453 -10.22 -16.05 -13.19
N GLN A 454 -9.16 -16.86 -13.31
CA GLN A 454 -8.51 -17.50 -12.17
C GLN A 454 -7.33 -16.68 -11.60
N ILE A 455 -6.63 -15.90 -12.44
CA ILE A 455 -5.37 -15.25 -12.09
C ILE A 455 -5.58 -13.77 -11.76
N ALA A 456 -5.31 -13.36 -10.53
CA ALA A 456 -5.64 -12.02 -10.04
C ALA A 456 -4.69 -10.90 -10.46
N ASN A 457 -3.46 -11.24 -10.88
CA ASN A 457 -2.35 -10.27 -10.97
C ASN A 457 -1.43 -10.53 -12.17
N VAL A 458 -2.01 -10.65 -13.36
CA VAL A 458 -1.29 -10.86 -14.63
C VAL A 458 -1.46 -9.65 -15.53
N SER A 459 -0.37 -9.14 -16.10
CA SER A 459 -0.40 -7.93 -16.93
C SER A 459 -0.76 -8.23 -18.39
N VAL A 460 -0.23 -9.33 -18.94
CA VAL A 460 -0.50 -9.78 -20.30
C VAL A 460 -0.53 -11.30 -20.33
N ILE A 461 -1.51 -11.88 -21.03
CA ILE A 461 -1.53 -13.28 -21.44
C ILE A 461 -1.59 -13.31 -22.97
N GLY A 462 -0.54 -13.77 -23.64
CA GLY A 462 -0.48 -13.83 -25.11
C GLY A 462 -0.41 -15.27 -25.63
N ILE A 463 -1.46 -15.75 -26.30
CA ILE A 463 -1.49 -17.05 -26.99
C ILE A 463 -1.27 -16.79 -28.48
N ASP A 464 -0.02 -16.59 -28.88
CA ASP A 464 0.41 -16.23 -30.24
C ASP A 464 0.00 -14.82 -30.68
N ALA A 465 0.69 -14.27 -31.70
CA ALA A 465 0.39 -12.92 -32.21
C ALA A 465 -1.00 -12.83 -32.89
N GLU A 466 -1.63 -13.98 -33.16
CA GLU A 466 -2.98 -14.10 -33.73
C GLU A 466 -4.09 -14.17 -32.66
N TYR A 467 -3.79 -14.49 -31.38
CA TYR A 467 -4.76 -14.52 -30.27
C TYR A 467 -4.20 -13.89 -28.99
N ASP A 468 -4.51 -12.62 -28.82
CA ASP A 468 -4.16 -11.85 -27.66
C ASP A 468 -5.25 -11.95 -26.58
N CYS A 469 -5.00 -12.65 -25.47
CA CYS A 469 -6.01 -12.81 -24.41
C CYS A 469 -6.22 -11.52 -23.59
N ARG A 470 -5.57 -10.38 -23.91
CA ARG A 470 -5.77 -9.10 -23.20
C ARG A 470 -7.24 -8.68 -23.14
N SER A 471 -8.07 -9.06 -24.11
CA SER A 471 -9.51 -8.79 -24.11
C SER A 471 -10.29 -9.49 -23.00
N TYR A 472 -9.72 -10.51 -22.36
CA TYR A 472 -10.35 -11.27 -21.27
C TYR A 472 -9.85 -10.87 -19.88
N LEU A 473 -8.81 -10.03 -19.78
CA LEU A 473 -8.25 -9.61 -18.50
C LEU A 473 -9.15 -8.55 -17.80
N PRO A 474 -9.28 -8.61 -16.45
CA PRO A 474 -10.13 -7.72 -15.66
C PRO A 474 -9.61 -6.28 -15.53
#